data_AF-A0A958UW29-F1
#
_entry.id   AF-A0A958UW29-F1
#
_cell.length_a   1.000
_cell.length_b   1.000
_cell.length_c   1.000
_cell.angle_alpha   90.00
_cell.angle_beta   90.00
_cell.angle_gamma   90.00
#
_symmetry.space_group_name_H-M   'P 1'
#
loop_
_entity.id
_entity.type
_entity.pdbx_description
1 polymer ?
#
loop_
_entity_poly.entity_id
_entity_poly.type
_entity_poly.pdbx_seq_one_letter_code
_entity_poly.pdbx_strand_id
1 'polypeptide(L)'
;MKYTLALTFCLVFSMGFSQDSYDSLWKEVETLEKEGLTQSALKKVQFIASKAEKENNKVQRIKTLLYESKYALVLEEDAQLSIANNFKKRIENSVSPEKNMLQNLLANLYWQYFQQNRYRFYDRTNT
;
A
#
# COMPACT_ATOMS: atom_id res chain seq x y z
N MET A 1 -16.32 -37.24 -50.22
CA MET A 1 -15.59 -36.07 -49.67
C MET A 1 -15.43 -36.31 -48.18
N LYS A 2 -14.33 -36.95 -47.76
CA LYS A 2 -13.02 -36.33 -47.49
C LYS A 2 -13.10 -35.37 -46.31
N TYR A 3 -12.92 -35.93 -45.11
CA TYR A 3 -12.16 -35.43 -43.97
C TYR A 3 -11.52 -34.04 -44.09
N THR A 4 -12.32 -32.99 -44.21
CA THR A 4 -11.83 -31.63 -44.01
C THR A 4 -12.01 -31.27 -42.55
N LEU A 5 -10.98 -31.59 -41.77
CA LEU A 5 -10.48 -30.75 -40.67
C LEU A 5 -11.47 -30.58 -39.51
N ALA A 6 -11.61 -31.48 -38.53
CA ALA A 6 -10.57 -31.92 -37.57
C ALA A 6 -9.63 -30.82 -37.03
N LEU A 7 -9.90 -29.53 -37.26
CA LEU A 7 -8.94 -28.44 -37.00
C LEU A 7 -9.61 -27.21 -36.39
N THR A 8 -10.25 -27.34 -35.23
CA THR A 8 -10.34 -26.24 -34.23
C THR A 8 -10.87 -26.75 -32.88
N PHE A 9 -10.36 -27.88 -32.39
CA PHE A 9 -10.48 -28.25 -30.98
C PHE A 9 -9.40 -27.51 -30.17
N CYS A 10 -9.42 -26.18 -30.24
CA CYS A 10 -8.61 -25.29 -29.42
C CYS A 10 -9.47 -24.07 -29.06
N LEU A 11 -10.70 -24.32 -28.58
CA LEU A 11 -11.44 -23.34 -27.81
C LEU A 11 -10.73 -23.20 -26.47
N VAL A 12 -9.70 -22.36 -26.50
CA VAL A 12 -9.30 -21.43 -25.46
C VAL A 12 -9.75 -21.89 -24.08
N PHE A 13 -8.87 -22.66 -23.42
CA PHE A 13 -8.87 -22.77 -21.97
C PHE A 13 -8.70 -21.35 -21.42
N SER A 14 -9.82 -20.65 -21.27
CA SER A 14 -9.86 -19.38 -20.58
C SER A 14 -9.66 -19.76 -19.13
N MET A 15 -8.40 -19.78 -18.68
CA MET A 15 -8.10 -19.62 -17.27
C MET A 15 -8.83 -18.34 -16.87
N GLY A 16 -10.00 -18.52 -16.25
CA GLY A 16 -10.66 -17.44 -15.54
C GLY A 16 -9.69 -17.05 -14.44
N PHE A 17 -8.86 -16.04 -14.70
CA PHE A 17 -8.24 -15.27 -13.64
C PHE A 17 -9.40 -14.65 -12.90
N SER A 18 -9.87 -15.32 -11.85
CA SER A 18 -10.77 -14.72 -10.89
C SER A 18 -10.06 -13.46 -10.40
N GLN A 19 -10.58 -12.30 -10.79
CA GLN A 19 -9.99 -11.04 -10.38
C GLN A 19 -10.30 -10.89 -8.89
N ASP A 20 -9.31 -11.18 -8.04
CA ASP A 20 -9.49 -11.08 -6.60
C ASP A 20 -10.07 -9.71 -6.22
N SER A 21 -11.19 -9.74 -5.51
CA SER A 21 -11.82 -8.53 -4.97
C SER A 21 -10.91 -7.89 -3.94
N TYR A 22 -10.99 -6.57 -3.76
CA TYR A 22 -10.26 -5.93 -2.66
C TYR A 22 -10.66 -6.51 -1.30
N ASP A 23 -11.92 -6.89 -1.11
CA ASP A 23 -12.40 -7.45 0.15
C ASP A 23 -11.77 -8.80 0.46
N SER A 24 -11.62 -9.69 -0.53
CA SER A 24 -10.91 -10.96 -0.35
C SER A 24 -9.43 -10.72 -0.03
N LEU A 25 -8.78 -9.80 -0.74
CA LEU A 25 -7.37 -9.46 -0.50
C LEU A 25 -7.15 -8.86 0.90
N TRP A 26 -8.05 -8.00 1.37
CA TRP A 26 -7.95 -7.44 2.73
C TRP A 26 -8.22 -8.48 3.81
N LYS A 27 -9.12 -9.44 3.60
CA LYS A 27 -9.31 -10.58 4.52
C LYS A 27 -8.04 -11.40 4.67
N GLU A 28 -7.29 -11.60 3.59
CA GLU A 28 -5.98 -12.26 3.65
C GLU A 28 -4.97 -11.43 4.44
N VAL A 29 -4.92 -10.11 4.23
CA VAL A 29 -4.08 -9.21 5.04
C VAL A 29 -4.41 -9.36 6.52
N GLU A 30 -5.69 -9.24 6.89
CA GLU A 30 -6.16 -9.36 8.28
C GLU A 30 -5.83 -10.72 8.89
N THR A 31 -5.88 -11.80 8.09
CA THR A 31 -5.53 -13.15 8.55
C THR A 31 -4.03 -13.23 8.88
N LEU A 32 -3.18 -12.74 7.97
CA LEU A 32 -1.74 -12.68 8.18
C LEU A 32 -1.37 -11.80 9.39
N GLU A 33 -2.09 -10.70 9.61
CA GLU A 33 -1.91 -9.85 10.79
C GLU A 33 -2.25 -10.59 12.09
N LYS A 34 -3.37 -11.32 12.11
CA LYS A 34 -3.78 -12.12 13.28
C LYS A 34 -2.79 -13.23 13.61
N GLU A 35 -2.13 -13.77 12.59
CA GLU A 35 -1.09 -14.79 12.73
C GLU A 35 0.29 -14.20 13.08
N GLY A 36 0.42 -12.86 13.16
CA GLY A 36 1.70 -12.18 13.43
C GLY A 36 2.68 -12.19 12.25
N LEU A 37 2.22 -12.58 11.05
CA LEU A 37 3.04 -12.70 9.84
C LEU A 37 3.18 -11.34 9.12
N THR A 38 3.75 -10.37 9.82
CA THR A 38 3.86 -8.97 9.37
C THR A 38 4.53 -8.82 8.00
N GLN A 39 5.63 -9.57 7.73
CA GLN A 39 6.30 -9.53 6.43
C GLN A 39 5.41 -10.05 5.29
N SER A 40 4.61 -11.09 5.55
CA SER A 40 3.68 -11.64 4.58
C SER A 40 2.50 -10.70 4.35
N ALA A 41 1.98 -10.08 5.42
CA ALA A 41 0.94 -9.07 5.35
C ALA A 41 1.39 -7.86 4.53
N LEU A 42 2.65 -7.40 4.70
CA LEU A 42 3.24 -6.34 3.90
C LEU A 42 3.29 -6.71 2.41
N LYS A 43 3.77 -7.91 2.06
CA LYS A 43 3.77 -8.39 0.67
C LYS A 43 2.37 -8.38 0.05
N LYS A 44 1.35 -8.80 0.81
CA LYS A 44 -0.04 -8.78 0.34
C LYS A 44 -0.55 -7.35 0.16
N VAL A 45 -0.20 -6.42 1.05
CA VAL A 45 -0.55 -5.00 0.88
C VAL A 45 0.14 -4.38 -0.34
N GLN A 46 1.40 -4.69 -0.60
CA GLN A 46 2.12 -4.23 -1.80
C GLN A 46 1.47 -4.75 -3.10
N PHE A 47 0.95 -5.98 -3.06
CA PHE A 47 0.16 -6.53 -4.16
C PHE A 47 -1.14 -5.72 -4.36
N ILE A 48 -1.86 -5.41 -3.27
CA ILE A 48 -3.06 -4.56 -3.32
C ILE A 48 -2.71 -3.16 -3.85
N ALA A 49 -1.57 -2.58 -3.44
CA ALA A 49 -1.11 -1.27 -3.90
C ALA A 49 -0.88 -1.26 -5.42
N SER A 50 -0.21 -2.30 -5.93
CA SER A 50 0.05 -2.47 -7.36
C SER A 50 -1.24 -2.63 -8.17
N LYS A 51 -2.22 -3.37 -7.63
CA LYS A 51 -3.56 -3.51 -8.22
C LYS A 51 -4.31 -2.18 -8.22
N ALA A 52 -4.28 -1.46 -7.10
CA ALA A 52 -4.93 -0.16 -6.95
C ALA A 52 -4.36 0.91 -7.89
N GLU A 53 -3.06 0.86 -8.19
CA GLU A 53 -2.46 1.75 -9.19
C GLU A 53 -2.95 1.43 -10.60
N LYS A 54 -2.94 0.14 -10.98
CA LYS A 54 -3.43 -0.30 -12.30
C LYS A 54 -4.90 0.03 -12.53
N GLU A 55 -5.71 -0.05 -11.48
CA GLU A 55 -7.15 0.22 -11.52
C GLU A 55 -7.51 1.68 -11.17
N ASN A 56 -6.50 2.54 -10.94
CA ASN A 56 -6.68 3.94 -10.52
C ASN A 56 -7.61 4.12 -9.29
N ASN A 57 -7.57 3.18 -8.36
CA ASN A 57 -8.44 3.14 -7.17
C ASN A 57 -7.85 3.96 -6.02
N LYS A 58 -8.12 5.27 -6.02
CA LYS A 58 -7.58 6.23 -5.04
C LYS A 58 -7.73 5.81 -3.58
N VAL A 59 -8.90 5.28 -3.21
CA VAL A 59 -9.19 4.85 -1.83
C VAL A 59 -8.24 3.73 -1.42
N GLN A 60 -8.09 2.72 -2.27
CA GLN A 60 -7.21 1.59 -1.99
C GLN A 60 -5.76 2.02 -1.97
N ARG A 61 -5.35 2.92 -2.86
CA ARG A 61 -3.97 3.43 -2.86
C ARG A 61 -3.60 4.23 -1.61
N ILE A 62 -4.55 4.93 -0.98
CA ILE A 62 -4.32 5.61 0.32
C ILE A 62 -4.27 4.56 1.43
N LYS A 63 -5.20 3.60 1.42
CA LYS A 63 -5.28 2.53 2.43
C LYS A 63 -3.99 1.70 2.46
N THR A 64 -3.45 1.33 1.29
CA THR A 64 -2.21 0.56 1.21
C THR A 64 -1.01 1.34 1.72
N LEU A 65 -0.88 2.63 1.40
CA LEU A 65 0.20 3.48 1.92
C LEU A 65 0.21 3.54 3.46
N LEU A 66 -0.98 3.62 4.09
CA LEU A 66 -1.11 3.59 5.55
C LEU A 66 -0.69 2.24 6.14
N TYR A 67 -1.09 1.12 5.52
CA TYR A 67 -0.71 -0.20 5.98
C TYR A 67 0.78 -0.50 5.76
N GLU A 68 1.36 -0.10 4.64
CA GLU A 68 2.81 -0.17 4.39
C GLU A 68 3.56 0.60 5.46
N SER A 69 3.09 1.80 5.80
CA SER A 69 3.69 2.61 6.87
C SER A 69 3.58 1.93 8.23
N LYS A 70 2.42 1.34 8.56
CA LYS A 70 2.22 0.55 9.78
C LYS A 70 3.21 -0.60 9.89
N TYR A 71 3.43 -1.34 8.80
CA TYR A 71 4.35 -2.47 8.81
C TYR A 71 5.82 -2.03 8.81
N ALA A 72 6.16 -0.94 8.14
CA ALA A 72 7.51 -0.37 8.19
C ALA A 72 7.90 -0.02 9.64
N LEU A 73 6.99 0.54 10.45
CA LEU A 73 7.22 0.82 11.87
C LEU A 73 7.53 -0.44 12.71
N VAL A 74 7.17 -1.63 12.24
CA VAL A 74 7.43 -2.91 12.93
C VAL A 74 8.71 -3.58 12.41
N LEU A 75 8.99 -3.43 11.11
CA LEU A 75 10.02 -4.20 10.40
C LEU A 75 11.34 -3.44 10.20
N GLU A 76 11.31 -2.12 10.17
CA GLU A 76 12.46 -1.27 9.83
C GLU A 76 12.90 -0.42 11.02
N GLU A 77 14.21 -0.35 11.25
CA GLU A 77 14.79 0.66 12.15
C GLU A 77 14.64 2.05 11.52
N ASP A 78 14.30 3.06 12.32
CA ASP A 78 14.14 4.46 11.87
C ASP A 78 13.16 4.68 10.70
N ALA A 79 12.12 3.85 10.61
CA ALA A 79 11.10 3.86 9.55
C ALA A 79 10.39 5.22 9.34
N GLN A 80 10.41 6.11 10.33
CA GLN A 80 9.69 7.40 10.25
C GLN A 80 10.15 8.24 9.04
N LEU A 81 11.46 8.20 8.72
CA LEU A 81 11.99 8.94 7.57
C LEU A 81 11.56 8.29 6.24
N SER A 82 11.62 6.96 6.13
CA SER A 82 11.20 6.24 4.92
C SER A 82 9.71 6.46 4.64
N ILE A 83 8.88 6.37 5.69
CA ILE A 83 7.44 6.66 5.65
C ILE A 83 7.19 8.09 5.16
N ALA A 84 7.83 9.10 5.76
CA ALA A 84 7.64 10.50 5.35
C ALA A 84 8.01 10.71 3.87
N ASN A 85 9.07 10.08 3.39
CA ASN A 85 9.48 10.15 1.99
C ASN A 85 8.49 9.46 1.04
N ASN A 86 7.93 8.32 1.45
CA ASN A 86 6.88 7.63 0.67
C ASN A 86 5.62 8.49 0.52
N PHE A 87 5.20 9.17 1.61
CA PHE A 87 4.10 10.13 1.56
C PHE A 87 4.42 11.31 0.60
N LYS A 88 5.61 11.92 0.70
CA LYS A 88 6.02 13.01 -0.21
C LYS A 88 5.95 12.59 -1.68
N LYS A 89 6.56 11.45 -2.01
CA LYS A 89 6.55 10.88 -3.36
C LYS A 89 5.13 10.67 -3.87
N ARG A 90 4.22 10.21 -3.02
CA ARG A 90 2.82 10.02 -3.42
C ARG A 90 2.08 11.35 -3.59
N ILE A 91 2.32 12.33 -2.73
CA ILE A 91 1.75 13.69 -2.83
C ILE A 91 2.15 14.37 -4.14
N GLU A 92 3.40 14.21 -4.58
CA GLU A 92 3.90 14.75 -5.86
C GLU A 92 3.13 14.19 -7.06
N ASN A 93 2.74 12.92 -7.00
CA ASN A 93 2.01 12.22 -8.06
C ASN A 93 0.48 12.25 -7.90
N SER A 94 -0.05 13.01 -6.92
CA SER A 94 -1.48 13.06 -6.61
C SER A 94 -2.10 14.40 -6.98
N VAL A 95 -3.37 14.36 -7.38
CA VAL A 95 -4.22 15.55 -7.60
C VAL A 95 -5.27 15.68 -6.50
N SER A 96 -5.86 16.86 -6.34
CA SER A 96 -6.96 17.06 -5.39
C SER A 96 -8.18 16.18 -5.73
N PRO A 97 -8.93 15.66 -4.73
CA PRO A 97 -8.75 15.87 -3.29
C PRO A 97 -7.77 14.90 -2.60
N GLU A 98 -7.28 13.87 -3.31
CA GLU A 98 -6.33 12.88 -2.75
C GLU A 98 -5.07 13.55 -2.22
N LYS A 99 -4.53 14.52 -2.96
CA LYS A 99 -3.36 15.30 -2.53
C LYS A 99 -3.56 15.97 -1.16
N ASN A 100 -4.72 16.60 -0.95
CA ASN A 100 -5.03 17.30 0.30
C ASN A 100 -5.12 16.34 1.48
N MET A 101 -5.73 15.16 1.27
CA MET A 101 -5.79 14.12 2.29
C MET A 101 -4.39 13.62 2.66
N LEU A 102 -3.55 13.32 1.66
CA LEU A 102 -2.18 12.86 1.90
C LEU A 102 -1.32 13.92 2.59
N GLN A 103 -1.48 15.20 2.27
CA GLN A 103 -0.82 16.30 2.96
C GLN A 103 -1.26 16.40 4.43
N ASN A 104 -2.55 16.23 4.71
CA ASN A 104 -3.05 16.19 6.09
C ASN A 104 -2.44 15.00 6.86
N LEU A 105 -2.39 13.81 6.25
CA LEU A 105 -1.75 12.64 6.86
C LEU A 105 -0.25 12.88 7.13
N LEU A 106 0.48 13.45 6.17
CA LEU A 106 1.90 13.79 6.34
C LEU A 106 2.11 14.83 7.45
N ALA A 107 1.24 15.85 7.54
CA ALA A 107 1.30 16.84 8.62
C ALA A 107 1.09 16.19 10.00
N ASN A 108 0.16 15.24 10.10
CA ASN A 108 -0.06 14.47 11.34
C ASN A 108 1.17 13.63 11.71
N LEU A 109 1.84 13.00 10.73
CA LEU A 109 3.09 12.26 10.98
C LEU A 109 4.18 13.17 11.55
N TYR A 110 4.35 14.37 10.98
CA TYR A 110 5.31 15.35 11.51
C TYR A 110 4.94 15.82 12.91
N TRP A 111 3.66 16.07 13.16
CA TRP A 111 3.19 16.46 14.48
C TRP A 111 3.47 15.39 15.53
N GLN A 112 3.16 14.13 15.23
CA GLN A 112 3.45 13.00 16.11
C GLN A 112 4.93 12.86 16.40
N TYR A 113 5.78 12.95 15.36
CA TYR A 113 7.23 12.91 15.53
C TYR A 113 7.72 14.05 16.45
N PHE A 114 7.23 15.27 16.23
CA PHE A 114 7.57 16.41 17.07
C PHE A 114 7.14 16.19 18.53
N GLN A 115 5.91 15.72 18.78
CA GLN A 115 5.44 15.45 20.13
C GLN A 115 6.26 14.37 20.84
N GLN A 116 6.64 13.29 20.14
CA GLN A 116 7.46 12.21 20.70
C GLN A 116 8.90 12.65 20.99
N ASN A 117 9.43 13.60 20.22
CA ASN A 117 10.80 14.07 20.34
C ASN A 117 10.88 15.48 20.96
N ARG A 118 9.81 15.93 21.62
CA ARG A 118 9.63 17.31 22.09
C ARG A 118 10.81 17.81 22.93
N TYR A 119 11.29 16.97 23.86
CA TYR A 119 12.46 17.26 24.70
C TYR A 119 13.72 17.57 23.86
N ARG A 120 14.00 16.78 22.82
CA ARG A 120 15.15 16.99 21.92
C ARG A 120 15.14 18.32 21.19
N PHE A 121 13.98 18.95 21.04
CA PHE A 121 13.86 20.26 20.41
C PHE A 121 14.01 21.40 21.42
N TYR A 122 13.49 21.24 22.64
CA TYR A 122 13.58 22.26 23.69
C TYR A 122 14.91 22.23 24.44
N ASP A 123 15.58 21.08 24.52
CA ASP A 123 16.89 20.93 25.15
C ASP A 123 18.03 21.32 24.21
N ARG A 124 17.72 21.87 23.02
CA ARG A 124 18.74 22.47 22.15
C ARG A 124 19.17 23.77 22.79
N THR A 125 20.38 23.79 23.35
CA THR A 125 21.03 25.03 23.76
C THR A 125 21.18 25.94 22.55
N ASN A 126 20.76 27.20 22.69
CA ASN A 126 21.02 28.23 21.68
C ASN A 126 22.55 28.34 21.51
N THR A 127 23.07 27.89 20.38
CA THR A 127 24.40 28.28 19.88
C THR A 127 24.27 29.53 19.04
#